data_AF-T2G9M6-F1
#
_entry.id   AF-T2G9M6-F1
#
_cell.length_a   1.000
_cell.length_b   1.000
_cell.length_c   1.000
_cell.angle_alpha   90.00
_cell.angle_beta   90.00
_cell.angle_gamma   90.00
#
_symmetry.space_group_name_H-M   'P 1'
#
loop_
_entity.id
_entity.type
_entity.pdbx_description
1 polymer ?
#
loop_
_entity_poly.entity_id
_entity_poly.type
_entity_poly.pdbx_seq_one_letter_code
_entity_poly.pdbx_strand_id
1 'polypeptide(L)'
;MRKHQFIKEKCECPRRATRFICRYCKALEYLSPREIRQLTLQQARCDHPEAPEIPATELFRARIGGVVNCLAPDWETHTEIHDAGECEAC
;
A
#
# COMPACT_ATOMS: atom_id res chain seq x y z
N MET A 1 -13.53 7.01 7.87
CA MET A 1 -13.12 6.50 6.53
C MET A 1 -11.90 5.64 6.76
N ARG A 2 -11.90 4.42 6.24
CA ARG A 2 -10.78 3.48 6.38
C ARG A 2 -9.86 3.56 5.18
N LYS A 3 -8.57 3.30 5.39
CA LYS A 3 -7.57 3.27 4.32
C LYS A 3 -7.04 1.88 4.05
N HIS A 4 -6.54 1.68 2.83
CA HIS A 4 -5.75 0.51 2.50
C HIS A 4 -4.51 0.43 3.38
N GLN A 5 -4.06 -0.81 3.60
CA GLN A 5 -2.79 -1.12 4.24
C GLN A 5 -2.06 -2.10 3.33
N PHE A 6 -1.24 -1.53 2.44
CA PHE A 6 -0.49 -2.27 1.44
C PHE A 6 0.73 -2.93 2.05
N ILE A 7 0.88 -4.22 1.78
CA ILE A 7 2.05 -5.05 2.09
C ILE A 7 2.67 -5.52 0.78
N LYS A 8 3.96 -5.85 0.81
CA LYS A 8 4.66 -6.40 -0.35
C LYS A 8 4.20 -7.85 -0.58
N GLU A 9 3.69 -8.13 -1.77
CA GLU A 9 3.29 -9.50 -2.16
C GLU A 9 4.45 -10.20 -2.87
N LYS A 10 4.87 -9.68 -4.03
CA LYS A 10 5.87 -10.33 -4.89
C LYS A 10 6.67 -9.34 -5.72
N CYS A 11 7.91 -9.69 -6.05
CA CYS A 11 8.69 -9.01 -7.08
C CYS A 11 8.46 -9.65 -8.45
N GLU A 12 8.05 -8.88 -9.46
CA GLU A 12 8.13 -9.27 -10.86
C GLU A 12 9.46 -8.80 -11.46
N CYS A 13 10.52 -9.62 -11.39
CA CYS A 13 11.81 -9.33 -12.05
C CYS A 13 11.69 -8.93 -13.53
N PRO A 14 10.92 -9.61 -14.41
CA PRO A 14 10.88 -9.23 -15.83
C PRO A 14 10.29 -7.83 -16.08
N ARG A 15 9.54 -7.28 -15.12
CA ARG A 15 9.00 -5.92 -15.18
C ARG A 15 9.68 -4.95 -14.21
N ARG A 16 10.65 -5.42 -13.41
CA ARG A 16 11.27 -4.70 -12.28
C ARG A 16 10.22 -3.99 -11.41
N ALA A 17 9.08 -4.63 -11.20
CA ALA A 17 7.94 -4.06 -10.50
C ALA A 17 7.69 -4.85 -9.21
N THR A 18 7.44 -4.13 -8.11
CA THR A 18 6.99 -4.74 -6.86
C THR A 18 5.46 -4.71 -6.81
N ARG A 19 4.84 -5.86 -6.58
CA ARG A 19 3.40 -5.97 -6.35
C ARG A 19 3.09 -5.67 -4.90
N PHE A 20 2.12 -4.79 -4.70
CA PHE A 20 1.57 -4.50 -3.39
C PHE A 20 0.12 -4.90 -3.34
N ILE A 21 -0.24 -5.53 -2.22
CA ILE A 21 -1.60 -5.98 -1.95
C ILE A 21 -2.09 -5.36 -0.66
N CYS A 22 -3.31 -4.84 -0.66
CA CYS A 22 -3.94 -4.44 0.59
C CYS A 22 -4.20 -5.70 1.42
N ARG A 23 -3.66 -5.78 2.64
CA ARG A 23 -3.80 -6.97 3.49
C ARG A 23 -5.26 -7.32 3.86
N TYR A 24 -6.18 -6.36 3.72
CA TYR A 24 -7.59 -6.50 4.10
C TYR A 24 -8.50 -6.80 2.91
N CYS A 25 -8.64 -5.87 1.97
CA CYS A 25 -9.54 -6.04 0.81
C CYS A 25 -8.90 -6.77 -0.36
N LYS A 26 -7.62 -7.14 -0.26
CA LYS A 26 -6.83 -7.80 -1.31
C LYS A 26 -6.80 -7.04 -2.65
N ALA A 27 -7.11 -5.73 -2.63
CA ALA A 27 -6.91 -4.86 -3.79
C ALA A 27 -5.43 -4.81 -4.17
N LEU A 28 -5.16 -5.04 -5.45
CA LEU A 28 -3.82 -5.10 -6.04
C LEU A 28 -3.49 -3.75 -6.67
N GLU A 29 -2.33 -3.21 -6.31
CA GLU A 29 -1.78 -2.00 -6.92
C GLU A 29 -0.37 -2.28 -7.43
N TYR A 30 -0.14 -2.02 -8.72
CA TYR A 30 1.18 -2.08 -9.35
C TYR A 30 1.90 -0.74 -9.16
N LEU A 31 2.19 -0.40 -7.90
CA LEU A 31 2.77 0.90 -7.54
C LEU A 31 4.08 0.71 -6.78
N SER A 32 5.00 1.66 -6.96
CA SER A 32 6.20 1.74 -6.12
C SER A 32 5.85 2.13 -4.68
N PRO A 33 6.74 1.87 -3.70
CA PRO A 33 6.52 2.31 -2.31
C PRO A 33 6.27 3.82 -2.19
N ARG A 34 6.84 4.62 -3.10
CA ARG A 34 6.65 6.08 -3.15
C ARG A 34 5.23 6.44 -3.58
N GLU A 35 4.70 5.76 -4.58
CA GLU A 35 3.34 6.01 -5.09
C GLU A 35 2.26 5.60 -4.07
N ILE A 36 2.47 4.49 -3.35
CA ILE A 36 1.58 4.04 -2.28
C ILE A 36 1.53 5.02 -1.10
N ARG A 37 2.64 5.73 -0.86
CA ARG A 37 2.71 6.80 0.14
C ARG A 37 1.98 8.09 -0.30
N GLN A 38 1.62 8.18 -1.57
CA GLN A 38 1.12 9.39 -2.22
C GLN A 38 -0.28 9.23 -2.82
N LEU A 39 -1.11 8.34 -2.26
CA LEU A 39 -2.46 8.10 -2.78
C LEU A 39 -3.42 9.23 -2.43
N THR A 40 -4.33 9.55 -3.35
CA THR A 40 -5.44 10.48 -3.09
C THR A 40 -6.46 9.84 -2.12
N LEU A 41 -7.34 10.65 -1.50
CA LEU A 41 -8.41 10.12 -0.62
C LEU A 41 -9.29 9.07 -1.29
N GLN A 42 -9.54 9.23 -2.60
CA GLN A 42 -10.37 8.29 -3.36
C GLN A 42 -9.64 6.96 -3.58
N GLN A 43 -8.36 7.00 -3.92
CA GLN A 43 -7.53 5.81 -4.13
C GLN A 43 -7.17 5.12 -2.80
N ALA A 44 -7.02 5.87 -1.72
CA ALA A 44 -6.66 5.35 -0.41
C ALA A 44 -7.81 4.60 0.28
N ARG A 45 -9.06 4.78 -0.17
CA ARG A 45 -10.26 4.30 0.51
C ARG A 45 -10.37 2.77 0.45
N CYS A 46 -10.39 2.15 1.62
CA CYS A 46 -10.70 0.72 1.76
C CYS A 46 -12.11 0.52 2.34
N ASP A 47 -12.90 -0.37 1.73
CA ASP A 47 -14.24 -0.72 2.21
C ASP A 47 -14.25 -1.88 3.23
N HIS A 48 -13.09 -2.52 3.48
CA HIS A 48 -13.01 -3.62 4.45
C HIS A 48 -13.25 -3.12 5.90
N PRO A 49 -14.11 -3.78 6.70
CA PRO A 49 -14.49 -3.30 8.03
C PRO A 49 -13.34 -3.27 9.04
N GLU A 50 -12.34 -4.14 8.87
CA GLU A 50 -11.17 -4.23 9.76
C GLU A 50 -9.98 -3.37 9.31
N ALA A 51 -10.10 -2.67 8.18
CA ALA A 51 -9.03 -1.80 7.71
C ALA A 51 -8.82 -0.62 8.67
N PRO A 52 -7.58 -0.12 8.81
CA PRO A 52 -7.29 0.98 9.73
C PRO A 52 -8.01 2.25 9.29
N GLU A 53 -8.43 3.05 10.27
CA GLU A 53 -8.92 4.39 9.99
C GLU A 53 -7.78 5.31 9.56
N ILE A 54 -8.10 6.28 8.70
CA ILE A 54 -7.15 7.35 8.37
C ILE A 54 -6.98 8.24 9.61
N PRO A 55 -5.74 8.41 10.12
CA PRO A 55 -5.45 9.37 11.19
C PRO A 55 -6.02 10.76 10.86
N ALA A 56 -6.58 11.44 11.85
CA ALA A 56 -7.24 12.74 11.64
C ALA A 56 -6.32 13.79 10.98
N THR A 57 -5.04 13.80 11.35
CA THR A 57 -4.01 14.69 10.79
C THR A 57 -3.74 14.41 9.31
N GLU A 58 -3.75 13.15 8.93
CA GLU A 58 -3.54 12.69 7.56
C GLU A 58 -4.79 12.93 6.70
N LEU A 59 -5.97 12.65 7.25
CA LEU A 59 -7.26 12.93 6.63
C LEU A 59 -7.43 14.43 6.35
N PHE A 60 -7.04 15.29 7.30
CA PHE A 60 -7.09 16.73 7.12
C PHE A 60 -6.17 17.19 5.98
N ARG A 61 -4.92 16.74 5.97
CA ARG A 61 -3.96 17.04 4.89
C ARG A 61 -4.47 16.58 3.52
N ALA A 62 -5.04 15.38 3.46
CA ALA A 62 -5.53 14.83 2.21
C ALA A 62 -6.79 15.56 1.70
N ARG A 63 -7.61 16.13 2.59
CA ARG A 63 -8.77 16.96 2.21
C ARG A 63 -8.40 18.31 1.60
N ILE A 64 -7.23 18.86 1.92
CA ILE A 64 -6.73 20.12 1.37
C ILE A 64 -5.83 19.92 0.13
N GLY A 65 -5.97 18.77 -0.55
CA GLY A 65 -5.18 18.43 -1.75
C GLY A 65 -3.87 17.67 -1.46
N GLY A 66 -3.66 17.22 -0.23
CA GLY A 66 -2.55 16.35 0.13
C GLY A 66 -2.80 14.88 -0.21
N VAL A 67 -1.93 14.02 0.32
CA VAL A 67 -1.92 12.57 0.07
C VAL A 67 -2.10 11.76 1.35
N VAL A 68 -2.45 10.49 1.18
CA VAL A 68 -2.55 9.48 2.23
C VAL A 68 -1.48 8.43 2.00
N ASN A 69 -0.74 8.13 3.06
CA ASN A 69 0.17 7.01 3.15
C ASN A 69 -0.58 5.73 3.51
N CYS A 70 -0.73 4.85 2.52
CA CYS A 70 -1.35 3.53 2.69
C CYS A 70 -0.33 2.40 2.84
N LEU A 71 0.97 2.71 2.93
CA LEU A 71 1.99 1.70 3.09
C LEU A 71 1.98 1.19 4.53
N ALA A 72 1.91 -0.13 4.72
CA ALA A 72 1.98 -0.73 6.04
C ALA A 72 3.34 -0.38 6.71
N PRO A 73 3.39 -0.17 8.03
CA PRO A 73 4.65 0.12 8.73
C PRO A 73 5.62 -1.07 8.68
N ASP A 74 5.10 -2.29 8.57
CA ASP A 74 5.80 -3.57 8.49
C ASP A 74 5.88 -4.10 7.05
N TRP A 75 5.64 -3.28 6.02
CA TRP A 75 5.49 -3.74 4.64
C TRP A 75 6.69 -4.53 4.06
N GLU A 76 7.91 -4.32 4.57
CA GLU A 76 9.11 -5.08 4.16
C GLU A 76 9.20 -6.45 4.83
N THR A 77 8.80 -6.53 6.10
CA THR A 77 8.89 -7.75 6.93
C THR A 77 7.62 -8.60 6.88
N HIS A 78 6.50 -8.02 6.46
CA HIS A 78 5.22 -8.69 6.24
C HIS A 78 5.20 -9.39 4.88
N THR A 79 6.11 -10.34 4.71
CA THR A 79 6.13 -11.19 3.52
C THR A 79 5.07 -12.28 3.69
N GLU A 80 3.90 -12.15 3.05
CA GLU A 80 3.10 -13.33 2.70
C GLU A 80 3.94 -14.10 1.65
N ILE A 81 4.89 -14.92 2.12
CA ILE A 81 5.92 -15.55 1.27
C ILE A 81 5.25 -16.43 0.21
N HIS A 82 5.30 -15.98 -1.04
CA HIS A 82 5.30 -16.84 -2.21
C HIS A 82 6.50 -16.42 -3.09
N ASP A 83 7.70 -16.94 -2.76
CA ASP A 83 8.95 -16.75 -3.52
C ASP A 83 9.32 -15.28 -3.81
N ALA A 84 9.55 -14.51 -2.74
CA ALA A 84 10.03 -13.14 -2.85
C ALA A 84 11.55 -13.10 -2.96
N GLY A 85 12.07 -13.17 -4.19
CA GLY A 85 13.41 -12.63 -4.47
C GLY A 85 13.44 -11.13 -4.17
N GLU A 86 14.54 -10.65 -3.61
CA GLU A 86 14.82 -9.22 -3.49
C GLU A 86 14.89 -8.62 -4.89
N CYS A 87 14.09 -7.58 -5.17
CA CYS A 87 14.21 -6.87 -6.45
C CYS A 87 15.58 -6.19 -6.62
N GLU A 88 16.41 -6.12 -5.57
CA GLU A 88 17.78 -5.61 -5.64
C GLU A 88 18.70 -6.49 -6.50
N ALA A 89 18.34 -7.76 -6.71
CA ALA A 89 19.07 -8.70 -7.55
C ALA A 89 18.45 -8.90 -8.95
N CYS A 90 17.37 -8.17 -9.29
CA CYS A 90 16.93 -7.97 -10.68
C CYS A 90 17.47 -6.60 -11.20
#